data_AF-A0A526YEN5-F1
#
_entry.id   AF-A0A526YEN5-F1
#
_cell.length_a   1.000
_cell.length_b   1.000
_cell.length_c   1.000
_cell.angle_alpha   90.00
_cell.angle_beta   90.00
_cell.angle_gamma   90.00
#
_symmetry.space_group_name_H-M   'P 1'
#
loop_
_entity.id
_entity.type
_entity.pdbx_description
1 polymer ?
#
loop_
_entity_poly.entity_id
_entity_poly.type
_entity_poly.pdbx_seq_one_letter_code
_entity_poly.pdbx_strand_id
1 'polypeptide(L)'
;MEPALTDTTATSAATPATASHISAQATAFTVILAVSFCHCVNDIMQSLLSAIYPLLKDNYHLDFWQIGLLTFTFQVTASLLQPLIGMVTDKRPMPYSLPYGMASSLIGLVVLAYAGHYWLLLIGASLIGIGSAIFH
;
A
#
# COMPACT_ATOMS: atom_id res chain seq x y z
N MET A 1 -68.59 -24.96 36.89
CA MET A 1 -67.99 -23.78 37.55
C MET A 1 -66.67 -23.50 36.85
N GLU A 2 -66.73 -22.75 35.75
CA GLU A 2 -65.57 -22.05 35.18
C GLU A 2 -65.04 -21.01 36.17
N PRO A 3 -63.77 -20.62 36.04
CA PRO A 3 -63.54 -19.37 35.33
C PRO A 3 -62.46 -19.47 34.24
N ALA A 4 -62.76 -18.82 33.13
CA ALA A 4 -61.81 -18.42 32.09
C ALA A 4 -60.83 -17.36 32.61
N LEU A 5 -59.59 -17.35 32.12
CA LEU A 5 -58.75 -16.15 31.98
C LEU A 5 -57.54 -16.46 31.09
N THR A 6 -57.63 -15.95 29.86
CA THR A 6 -56.58 -15.39 28.99
C THR A 6 -55.14 -15.42 29.52
N ASP A 7 -54.22 -15.89 28.67
CA ASP A 7 -53.00 -15.11 28.46
C ASP A 7 -52.68 -14.99 26.96
N THR A 8 -52.82 -13.75 26.52
CA THR A 8 -52.62 -13.22 25.19
C THR A 8 -51.17 -12.79 25.09
N THR A 9 -50.49 -13.18 24.00
CA THR A 9 -49.32 -12.50 23.39
C THR A 9 -48.08 -12.22 24.25
N ALA A 10 -46.98 -12.88 23.90
CA ALA A 10 -45.67 -12.22 23.88
C ALA A 10 -44.81 -12.79 22.75
N THR A 11 -45.16 -12.45 21.50
CA THR A 11 -44.19 -12.45 20.40
C THR A 11 -43.14 -11.41 20.76
N SER A 12 -41.99 -11.86 21.25
CA SER A 12 -40.82 -11.02 21.46
C SER A 12 -40.32 -10.58 20.08
N ALA A 13 -40.77 -9.41 19.65
CA ALA A 13 -40.27 -8.76 18.46
C ALA A 13 -38.83 -8.31 18.74
N ALA A 14 -37.86 -9.09 18.25
CA ALA A 14 -36.47 -8.68 18.20
C ALA A 14 -36.35 -7.38 17.40
N THR A 15 -35.96 -6.30 18.07
CA THR A 15 -35.66 -5.01 17.44
C THR A 15 -34.43 -5.16 16.55
N PRO A 16 -34.45 -4.69 15.28
CA PRO A 16 -33.29 -4.81 14.42
C PRO A 16 -32.19 -3.85 14.90
N ALA A 17 -30.96 -4.37 14.99
CA ALA A 17 -29.77 -3.61 15.30
C ALA A 17 -29.39 -2.69 14.12
N THR A 18 -29.99 -1.50 14.03
CA THR A 18 -29.73 -0.55 12.93
C THR A 18 -28.54 0.39 13.18
N ALA A 19 -28.01 0.45 14.41
CA ALA A 19 -26.97 1.42 14.79
C ALA A 19 -25.53 1.04 14.37
N SER A 20 -25.25 -0.20 13.96
CA SER A 20 -23.90 -0.68 13.63
C SER A 20 -23.46 -0.43 12.17
N HIS A 21 -24.39 -0.11 11.27
CA HIS A 21 -24.07 0.05 9.85
C HIS A 21 -23.36 1.38 9.53
N ILE A 22 -23.70 2.46 10.23
CA ILE A 22 -23.16 3.80 9.96
C ILE A 22 -21.66 3.90 10.32
N SER A 23 -21.23 3.31 11.44
CA SER A 23 -19.82 3.33 11.87
C SER A 23 -18.92 2.43 11.01
N ALA A 24 -19.45 1.29 10.58
CA ALA A 24 -18.76 0.39 9.65
C ALA A 24 -18.57 1.04 8.27
N GLN A 25 -19.59 1.76 7.76
CA GLN A 25 -19.50 2.50 6.49
C GLN A 25 -18.48 3.64 6.55
N ALA A 26 -18.44 4.42 7.64
CA ALA A 26 -17.46 5.48 7.82
C ALA A 26 -16.02 4.93 7.84
N THR A 27 -15.79 3.83 8.58
CA THR A 27 -14.49 3.16 8.64
C THR A 27 -14.07 2.60 7.29
N ALA A 28 -15.00 1.98 6.55
CA ALA A 28 -14.74 1.48 5.19
C ALA A 28 -14.34 2.61 4.24
N PHE A 29 -15.01 3.78 4.30
CA PHE A 29 -14.68 4.94 3.47
C PHE A 29 -13.28 5.48 3.79
N THR A 30 -12.91 5.56 5.07
CA THR A 30 -11.56 5.96 5.49
C THR A 30 -10.49 4.99 4.99
N VAL A 31 -10.74 3.68 5.09
CA VAL A 31 -9.80 2.65 4.60
C VAL A 31 -9.65 2.72 3.09
N ILE A 32 -10.76 2.83 2.34
CA ILE A 32 -10.71 2.95 0.88
C ILE A 32 -9.93 4.22 0.48
N LEU A 33 -10.22 5.37 1.09
CA LEU A 33 -9.46 6.60 0.81
C LEU A 33 -7.97 6.45 1.12
N ALA A 34 -7.62 5.83 2.25
CA ALA A 34 -6.22 5.59 2.61
C ALA A 34 -5.52 4.68 1.60
N VAL A 35 -6.16 3.57 1.20
CA VAL A 35 -5.62 2.64 0.20
C VAL A 35 -5.51 3.31 -1.17
N SER A 36 -6.53 4.05 -1.62
CA SER A 36 -6.51 4.79 -2.88
C SER A 36 -5.40 5.85 -2.91
N PHE A 37 -5.22 6.59 -1.82
CA PHE A 37 -4.15 7.58 -1.73
C PHE A 37 -2.77 6.91 -1.80
N CYS A 38 -2.55 5.85 -1.04
CA CYS A 38 -1.28 5.14 -1.10
C CYS A 38 -1.05 4.50 -2.47
N HIS A 39 -2.10 4.03 -3.15
CA HIS A 39 -1.99 3.49 -4.51
C HIS A 39 -1.58 4.57 -5.50
N CYS A 40 -2.19 5.76 -5.40
CA CYS A 40 -1.84 6.92 -6.20
C CYS A 40 -0.36 7.32 -5.99
N VAL A 41 0.12 7.34 -4.75
CA VAL A 41 1.54 7.61 -4.45
C VAL A 41 2.43 6.56 -5.11
N ASN A 42 2.07 5.28 -5.03
CA ASN A 42 2.82 4.21 -5.68
C ASN A 42 2.92 4.38 -7.20
N ASP A 43 1.82 4.74 -7.86
CA ASP A 43 1.79 4.96 -9.31
C ASP A 43 2.61 6.19 -9.72
N ILE A 44 2.60 7.23 -8.89
CA ILE A 44 3.47 8.40 -9.06
C ILE A 44 4.93 7.96 -8.98
N MET A 45 5.31 7.08 -8.06
CA MET A 45 6.70 6.60 -7.95
C MET A 45 7.16 5.85 -9.21
N GLN A 46 6.32 4.99 -9.79
CA GLN A 46 6.65 4.29 -11.03
C GLN A 46 6.80 5.26 -12.22
N SER A 47 5.91 6.24 -12.33
CA SER A 47 5.98 7.26 -13.38
C SER A 47 7.17 8.19 -13.18
N LEU A 48 7.48 8.56 -11.94
CA LEU A 48 8.58 9.43 -11.55
C LEU A 48 9.92 8.83 -11.96
N LEU A 49 10.17 7.55 -11.64
CA LEU A 49 11.42 6.88 -12.01
C LEU A 49 11.67 6.96 -13.53
N SER A 50 10.66 6.64 -14.34
CA SER A 50 10.78 6.74 -15.80
C SER A 50 11.06 8.18 -16.26
N ALA A 51 10.40 9.17 -15.65
CA ALA A 51 10.56 10.58 -16.00
C ALA A 51 11.95 11.15 -15.63
N ILE A 52 12.57 10.68 -14.56
CA ILE A 52 13.88 11.19 -14.10
C ILE A 52 15.07 10.47 -14.73
N TYR A 53 14.89 9.34 -15.42
CA TYR A 53 15.99 8.62 -16.08
C TYR A 53 16.79 9.46 -17.08
N PRO A 54 16.17 10.26 -17.97
CA PRO A 54 16.92 11.17 -18.85
C PRO A 54 17.74 12.20 -18.05
N LEU A 55 17.15 12.76 -16.99
CA LEU A 55 17.84 13.70 -16.10
C LEU A 55 19.03 13.05 -15.40
N LEU A 56 18.87 11.84 -14.87
CA LEU A 56 19.95 11.08 -14.25
C LEU A 56 21.07 10.77 -15.25
N LYS A 57 20.70 10.44 -16.50
CA LYS A 57 21.64 10.20 -17.59
C LYS A 57 22.56 11.41 -17.80
N ASP A 58 21.97 12.60 -17.88
CA ASP A 58 22.71 13.81 -18.19
C ASP A 58 23.49 14.34 -16.98
N ASN A 59 22.93 14.26 -15.77
CA ASN A 59 23.59 14.74 -14.54
C ASN A 59 24.74 13.83 -14.08
N TYR A 60 24.66 12.52 -14.30
CA TYR A 60 25.67 11.55 -13.86
C TYR A 60 26.49 10.96 -15.00
N HIS A 61 26.31 11.46 -16.24
CA HIS A 61 26.90 10.92 -17.47
C HIS A 61 26.72 9.41 -17.60
N LEU A 62 25.51 8.91 -17.28
CA LEU A 62 25.24 7.47 -17.27
C LEU A 62 25.08 6.92 -18.69
N ASP A 63 25.51 5.69 -18.87
CA ASP A 63 25.21 4.90 -20.06
C ASP A 63 23.79 4.31 -20.01
N PHE A 64 23.23 3.99 -21.17
CA PHE A 64 21.91 3.34 -21.25
C PHE A 64 21.83 2.02 -20.48
N TRP A 65 22.94 1.27 -20.41
CA TRP A 65 22.97 0.02 -19.64
C TRP A 65 22.82 0.26 -18.13
N GLN A 66 23.32 1.38 -17.60
CA GLN A 66 23.22 1.73 -16.17
C GLN A 66 21.80 2.09 -15.77
N ILE A 67 21.06 2.75 -16.67
CA ILE A 67 19.63 3.03 -16.49
C ILE A 67 18.81 1.75 -16.59
N GLY A 68 19.18 0.85 -17.52
CA GLY A 68 18.62 -0.49 -17.60
C GLY A 68 18.82 -1.27 -16.30
N LEU A 69 20.03 -1.20 -15.72
CA LEU A 69 20.36 -1.84 -14.45
C LEU A 69 19.60 -1.22 -13.27
N LEU A 70 19.41 0.09 -13.25
CA LEU A 70 18.60 0.80 -12.25
C LEU A 70 17.14 0.31 -12.28
N THR A 71 16.56 0.23 -13.47
CA THR A 71 15.20 -0.29 -13.69
C THR A 71 15.11 -1.76 -13.30
N PHE A 72 16.11 -2.55 -13.71
CA PHE A 72 16.20 -3.96 -13.36
C PHE A 72 16.25 -4.16 -11.84
N THR A 73 17.06 -3.38 -11.12
CA THR A 73 17.14 -3.42 -9.66
C THR A 73 15.79 -3.08 -9.02
N PHE A 74 15.11 -2.03 -9.49
CA PHE A 74 13.75 -1.71 -9.02
C PHE A 74 12.77 -2.88 -9.23
N GLN A 75 12.72 -3.43 -10.44
CA GLN A 75 11.82 -4.52 -10.81
C GLN A 75 12.12 -5.83 -10.07
N VAL A 76 13.40 -6.19 -9.94
CA VAL A 76 13.82 -7.39 -9.21
C VAL A 76 13.50 -7.27 -7.73
N THR A 77 13.78 -6.11 -7.15
CA THR A 77 13.45 -5.85 -5.75
C THR A 77 11.94 -5.95 -5.55
N ALA A 78 11.14 -5.33 -6.41
CA ALA A 78 9.68 -5.46 -6.36
C ALA A 78 9.23 -6.92 -6.49
N SER A 79 9.66 -7.60 -7.55
CA SER A 79 9.23 -8.98 -7.87
C SER A 79 9.64 -10.02 -6.83
N LEU A 80 10.78 -9.85 -6.15
CA LEU A 80 11.22 -10.79 -5.11
C LEU A 80 10.50 -10.54 -3.78
N LEU A 81 10.28 -9.27 -3.43
CA LEU A 81 9.60 -8.90 -2.19
C LEU A 81 8.09 -9.12 -2.26
N GLN A 82 7.45 -8.96 -3.43
CA GLN A 82 6.01 -9.16 -3.62
C GLN A 82 5.52 -10.54 -3.11
N PRO A 83 6.06 -11.70 -3.55
CA PRO A 83 5.67 -13.01 -3.02
C PRO A 83 5.95 -13.17 -1.54
N LEU A 84 7.09 -12.65 -1.06
CA LEU A 84 7.51 -12.72 0.34
C LEU A 84 6.52 -11.99 1.25
N ILE A 85 6.16 -10.75 0.89
CA ILE A 85 5.22 -9.93 1.63
C ILE A 85 3.81 -10.50 1.50
N GLY A 86 3.44 -11.01 0.32
CA GLY A 86 2.19 -11.74 0.11
C GLY A 86 2.04 -12.93 1.08
N MET A 87 3.07 -13.78 1.18
CA MET A 87 3.08 -14.91 2.12
C MET A 87 3.01 -14.49 3.60
N VAL A 88 3.65 -13.38 3.98
CA VAL A 88 3.62 -12.85 5.35
C VAL A 88 2.24 -12.27 5.68
N THR A 89 1.66 -11.50 4.77
CA THR A 89 0.37 -10.82 4.95
C THR A 89 -0.81 -11.79 4.88
N ASP A 90 -0.70 -12.86 4.09
CA ASP A 90 -1.69 -13.93 4.02
C ASP A 90 -1.80 -14.72 5.35
N LYS A 91 -0.67 -14.91 6.05
CA LYS A 91 -0.67 -15.55 7.39
C LYS A 91 -1.13 -14.64 8.52
N ARG A 92 -0.98 -13.33 8.39
CA ARG A 92 -1.44 -12.34 9.37
C ARG A 92 -1.94 -11.09 8.65
N PRO A 93 -3.26 -10.83 8.62
CA PRO A 93 -3.78 -9.61 8.02
C PRO A 93 -3.22 -8.40 8.78
N MET A 94 -2.25 -7.73 8.20
CA MET A 94 -1.55 -6.58 8.77
C MET A 94 -1.99 -5.30 8.04
N PRO A 95 -3.04 -4.60 8.51
CA PRO A 95 -3.51 -3.36 7.88
C PRO A 95 -2.48 -2.22 7.92
N TYR A 96 -1.42 -2.37 8.71
CA TYR A 96 -0.34 -1.39 8.83
C TYR A 96 0.80 -1.60 7.82
N SER A 97 0.81 -2.64 7.00
CA SER A 97 1.89 -2.88 6.01
C SER A 97 1.96 -1.75 4.97
N LEU A 98 0.81 -1.33 4.42
CA LEU A 98 0.70 -0.25 3.43
C LEU A 98 1.47 1.03 3.84
N PRO A 99 1.21 1.63 5.02
CA PRO A 99 1.95 2.81 5.48
C PRO A 99 3.47 2.60 5.56
N TYR A 100 3.93 1.44 6.01
CA TYR A 100 5.37 1.14 6.08
C TYR A 100 6.00 1.04 4.68
N GLY A 101 5.28 0.50 3.70
CA GLY A 101 5.72 0.50 2.30
C GLY A 101 5.86 1.92 1.74
N MET A 102 4.88 2.79 2.01
CA MET A 102 4.94 4.18 1.57
C MET A 102 6.04 4.98 2.27
N ALA A 103 6.31 4.72 3.55
CA ALA A 103 7.46 5.28 4.23
C ALA A 103 8.79 4.83 3.60
N SER A 104 8.90 3.56 3.20
CA SER A 104 10.08 3.05 2.47
C SER A 104 10.28 3.77 1.13
N SER A 105 9.21 3.94 0.34
CA SER A 105 9.28 4.68 -0.93
C SER A 105 9.68 6.14 -0.72
N LEU A 106 9.17 6.79 0.33
CA LEU A 106 9.55 8.16 0.68
C LEU A 106 11.04 8.26 1.04
N ILE A 107 11.55 7.34 1.87
CA ILE A 107 12.97 7.27 2.21
C ILE A 107 13.80 7.04 0.95
N GLY A 108 13.39 6.12 0.09
CA GLY A 108 14.05 5.86 -1.19
C GLY A 108 14.11 7.10 -2.09
N LEU A 109 13.03 7.88 -2.13
CA LEU A 109 12.97 9.13 -2.88
C LEU A 109 13.93 10.18 -2.31
N VAL A 110 13.98 10.33 -0.98
CA VAL A 110 14.93 11.23 -0.31
C VAL A 110 16.38 10.81 -0.61
N VAL A 111 16.67 9.51 -0.55
CA VAL A 111 17.99 8.97 -0.92
C VAL A 111 18.32 9.29 -2.37
N LEU A 112 17.36 9.18 -3.28
CA LEU A 112 17.54 9.50 -4.70
C LEU A 112 17.81 11.00 -4.93
N ALA A 113 17.14 11.88 -4.17
CA ALA A 113 17.31 13.32 -4.25
C ALA A 113 18.70 13.79 -3.77
N TYR A 114 19.29 13.10 -2.79
CA TYR A 114 20.63 13.38 -2.27
C TYR A 114 21.69 12.40 -2.77
N ALA A 115 21.38 11.58 -3.77
CA ALA A 115 22.38 10.70 -4.35
C ALA A 115 23.54 11.56 -4.87
N GLY A 116 24.77 11.14 -4.62
CA GLY A 116 25.99 11.74 -5.21
C GLY A 116 26.77 10.75 -6.06
N HIS A 117 26.37 9.47 -6.02
CA HIS A 117 27.04 8.37 -6.71
C HIS A 117 26.01 7.36 -7.24
N TYR A 118 26.38 6.64 -8.30
CA TYR A 118 25.53 5.62 -8.92
C TYR A 118 25.02 4.55 -7.94
N TRP A 119 25.84 4.15 -6.96
CA TRP A 119 25.44 3.20 -5.93
C TRP A 119 24.30 3.70 -5.04
N LEU A 120 24.26 5.00 -4.73
CA LEU A 120 23.13 5.59 -4.00
C LEU A 120 21.85 5.61 -4.84
N LEU A 121 21.97 5.75 -6.17
CA LEU A 121 20.82 5.63 -7.07
C LEU A 121 20.22 4.22 -7.04
N LEU A 122 21.07 3.19 -7.07
CA LEU A 122 20.64 1.79 -6.95
C LEU A 122 19.96 1.53 -5.59
N ILE A 123 20.53 2.03 -4.50
CA ILE A 123 19.95 1.89 -3.16
C ILE A 123 18.59 2.61 -3.08
N GLY A 124 18.50 3.83 -3.59
CA GLY A 124 17.25 4.59 -3.67
C GLY A 124 16.19 3.87 -4.48
N ALA A 125 16.54 3.37 -5.67
CA ALA A 125 15.65 2.59 -6.53
C ALA A 125 15.20 1.28 -5.87
N SER A 126 16.09 0.57 -5.16
CA SER A 126 15.73 -0.61 -4.36
C SER A 126 14.75 -0.27 -3.24
N LEU A 127 14.97 0.82 -2.49
CA LEU A 127 14.06 1.27 -1.42
C LEU A 127 12.66 1.60 -1.94
N ILE A 128 12.59 2.22 -3.13
CA ILE A 128 11.33 2.48 -3.83
C ILE A 128 10.67 1.16 -4.29
N GLY A 129 11.47 0.20 -4.79
CA GLY A 129 11.01 -1.15 -5.16
C GLY A 129 10.44 -1.93 -3.97
N ILE A 130 11.07 -1.84 -2.80
CA ILE A 130 10.57 -2.43 -1.54
C ILE A 130 9.20 -1.84 -1.19
N GLY A 131 9.06 -0.51 -1.27
CA GLY A 131 7.80 0.15 -0.96
C GLY A 131 6.67 -0.23 -1.92
N SER A 132 6.99 -0.40 -3.20
CA SER A 132 6.03 -0.89 -4.21
C SER A 132 5.64 -2.36 -3.99
N ALA A 133 6.56 -3.20 -3.51
CA ALA A 133 6.27 -4.60 -3.24
C ALA A 133 5.30 -4.83 -2.08
N ILE A 134 5.23 -3.88 -1.14
CA ILE A 134 4.29 -3.95 -0.02
C ILE A 134 2.86 -3.60 -0.48
N PHE A 135 2.73 -2.96 -1.64
CA PHE A 135 1.46 -2.52 -2.21
C PHE A 135 0.79 -3.54 -3.14
N HIS A 136 1.50 -4.61 -3.52
CA HIS A 136 1.07 -5.61 -4.50
C HIS A 136 1.35 -7.01 -3.96
#